data_AF-A0A5K1CDK4-F1
#
_entry.id   AF-A0A5K1CDK4-F1
#
_cell.length_a   1.000
_cell.length_b   1.000
_cell.length_c   1.000
_cell.angle_alpha   90.00
_cell.angle_beta   90.00
_cell.angle_gamma   90.00
#
_symmetry.space_group_name_H-M   'P 1'
#
loop_
_entity.id
_entity.type
_entity.pdbx_description
1 polymer ?
#
loop_
_entity_poly.entity_id
_entity_poly.type
_entity_poly.pdbx_seq_one_letter_code
_entity_poly.pdbx_strand_id
1 'polypeptide(L)'
;MKRKELIIVHMDASVMPRAFNGHQNWYDAILSLEAFVSATNEDASASAPKLVYAYDIVISGFNAVLTQDHLELVTNVPGFVAAYLDVAAVIDTTYTYT
;
A
#
# COMPACT_ATOMS: atom_id res chain seq x y z
N MET A 1 4.26 16.74 -13.73
CA MET A 1 4.41 16.40 -12.30
C MET A 1 3.40 15.32 -11.99
N LYS A 2 3.83 14.08 -11.71
CA LYS A 2 2.92 12.96 -11.45
C LYS A 2 2.23 13.17 -10.09
N ARG A 3 0.91 13.03 -10.04
CA ARG A 3 0.13 13.20 -8.80
C ARG A 3 0.39 11.98 -7.90
N LYS A 4 0.57 12.24 -6.61
CA LYS A 4 0.70 11.20 -5.59
C LYS A 4 -0.59 11.16 -4.80
N GLU A 5 -1.13 9.97 -4.67
CA GLU A 5 -2.37 9.74 -3.96
C GLU A 5 -2.11 8.73 -2.85
N LEU A 6 -2.81 8.89 -1.73
CA LEU A 6 -2.78 7.95 -0.63
C LEU A 6 -3.72 6.81 -1.01
N ILE A 7 -3.24 5.57 -0.96
CA ILE A 7 -3.96 4.41 -1.48
C ILE A 7 -3.89 3.29 -0.45
N ILE A 8 -5.05 2.71 -0.17
CA ILE A 8 -5.19 1.51 0.63
C ILE A 8 -5.08 0.31 -0.31
N VAL A 9 -4.05 -0.50 -0.13
CA VAL A 9 -3.79 -1.74 -0.85
C VAL A 9 -4.18 -2.92 0.05
N HIS A 10 -5.10 -3.74 -0.41
CA HIS A 10 -5.50 -4.99 0.21
C HIS A 10 -4.70 -6.13 -0.40
N MET A 11 -4.12 -6.96 0.46
CA MET A 11 -3.28 -8.10 0.10
C MET A 11 -3.82 -9.37 0.76
N ASP A 12 -3.68 -10.52 0.10
CA ASP A 12 -3.95 -11.83 0.67
C ASP A 12 -2.75 -12.28 1.52
N ALA A 13 -2.91 -12.29 2.84
CA ALA A 13 -1.88 -12.77 3.75
C ALA A 13 -1.52 -14.25 3.57
N SER A 14 -2.41 -15.06 3.01
CA SER A 14 -2.20 -16.50 2.84
C SER A 14 -1.04 -16.80 1.88
N VAL A 15 -0.74 -15.86 0.97
CA VAL A 15 0.37 -15.99 0.02
C VAL A 15 1.68 -15.39 0.54
N MET A 16 1.68 -14.82 1.74
CA MET A 16 2.88 -14.25 2.35
C MET A 16 3.97 -15.33 2.46
N PRO A 17 5.17 -15.10 1.90
CA PRO A 17 6.25 -16.07 2.01
C PRO A 17 6.66 -16.26 3.46
N ARG A 18 6.80 -17.53 3.89
CA ARG A 18 7.28 -17.89 5.24
C ARG A 18 8.68 -17.36 5.59
N ALA A 19 9.41 -16.85 4.59
CA ALA A 19 10.69 -16.19 4.78
C ALA A 19 10.59 -14.84 5.51
N PHE A 20 9.40 -14.22 5.54
CA PHE A 20 9.18 -12.95 6.23
C PHE A 20 8.62 -13.16 7.63
N ASN A 21 9.15 -12.42 8.60
CA ASN A 21 8.79 -12.52 10.02
C ASN A 21 7.61 -11.59 10.41
N GLY A 22 6.91 -11.02 9.43
CA GLY A 22 5.78 -10.11 9.64
C GLY A 22 5.37 -9.36 8.37
N HIS A 23 4.11 -8.92 8.32
CA HIS A 23 3.53 -8.25 7.16
C HIS A 23 4.25 -6.94 6.79
N GLN A 24 4.75 -6.19 7.77
CA GLN A 24 5.52 -4.96 7.53
C GLN A 24 6.77 -5.25 6.68
N ASN A 25 7.58 -6.24 7.05
CA ASN A 25 8.78 -6.60 6.30
C ASN A 25 8.45 -7.12 4.89
N TRP A 26 7.33 -7.82 4.73
CA TRP A 26 6.89 -8.30 3.42
C TRP A 26 6.46 -7.13 2.51
N TYR A 27 5.69 -6.18 3.03
CA TYR A 27 5.27 -5.00 2.28
C TYR A 27 6.43 -4.04 1.99
N ASP A 28 7.36 -3.85 2.93
CA ASP A 28 8.59 -3.08 2.68
C ASP A 28 9.43 -3.72 1.57
N ALA A 29 9.52 -5.05 1.53
CA ALA A 29 10.21 -5.76 0.45
C ALA A 29 9.52 -5.58 -0.92
N ILE A 30 8.19 -5.55 -0.96
CA ILE A 30 7.43 -5.28 -2.19
C ILE A 30 7.69 -3.84 -2.68
N LEU A 31 7.65 -2.86 -1.78
CA LEU A 31 7.90 -1.46 -2.12
C LEU A 31 9.37 -1.18 -2.49
N SER A 32 10.29 -2.01 -2.00
CA SER A 32 11.72 -1.96 -2.32
C SER A 32 12.09 -2.69 -3.62
N LEU A 33 11.15 -3.35 -4.29
CA LEU A 33 11.40 -4.06 -5.53
C LEU A 33 11.85 -3.08 -6.63
N GLU A 34 12.83 -3.46 -7.44
CA GLU A 34 13.43 -2.60 -8.46
C GLU A 34 12.40 -2.02 -9.45
N ALA A 35 11.28 -2.69 -9.68
CA ALA A 35 10.20 -2.17 -10.50
C ALA A 35 9.60 -0.88 -9.92
N PHE A 36 9.37 -0.82 -8.61
CA PHE A 36 8.87 0.35 -7.89
C PHE A 36 9.93 1.45 -7.78
N VAL A 37 11.20 1.05 -7.60
CA VAL A 37 12.32 1.99 -7.57
C VAL A 37 12.60 2.58 -8.95
N SER A 38 12.41 1.82 -10.03
CA SER A 38 12.61 2.30 -11.42
C SER A 38 11.44 3.16 -11.91
N ALA A 39 10.25 2.97 -11.36
CA ALA A 39 9.10 3.86 -11.60
C ALA A 39 9.21 5.20 -10.84
N THR A 40 10.16 5.31 -9.92
CA THR A 40 10.52 6.53 -9.20
C THR A 40 11.50 7.35 -10.05
N ASN A 41 11.13 8.59 -10.42
CA ASN A 41 12.03 9.48 -11.18
C ASN A 41 13.28 9.85 -10.35
N GLU A 42 14.35 10.30 -11.02
CA GLU A 42 15.72 10.54 -10.51
C GLU A 42 15.86 11.36 -9.21
N ASP A 43 14.80 12.03 -8.75
CA ASP A 43 14.68 12.58 -7.38
C ASP A 43 14.31 11.48 -6.37
N ALA A 44 15.29 10.60 -6.12
CA ALA A 44 15.20 9.34 -5.37
C ALA A 44 14.61 9.44 -3.94
N SER A 45 14.54 10.64 -3.35
CA SER A 45 14.05 10.82 -1.98
C SER A 45 12.59 11.29 -1.90
N ALA A 46 12.07 11.92 -2.95
CA ALA A 46 10.73 12.48 -2.93
C ALA A 46 9.70 11.52 -3.54
N SER A 47 10.06 10.77 -4.58
CA SER A 47 9.11 10.01 -5.41
C SER A 47 9.01 8.51 -5.10
N ALA A 48 9.84 8.01 -4.18
CA ALA A 48 9.80 6.61 -3.75
C ALA A 48 8.47 6.29 -3.04
N PRO A 49 7.87 5.11 -3.28
CA PRO A 49 6.67 4.70 -2.57
C PRO A 49 7.01 4.53 -1.08
N LYS A 50 6.20 5.17 -0.23
CA LYS A 50 6.39 5.17 1.22
C LYS A 50 5.26 4.39 1.88
N LEU A 51 5.62 3.35 2.64
CA LEU A 51 4.71 2.66 3.54
C LEU A 51 4.28 3.62 4.65
N VAL A 52 2.97 3.86 4.77
CA VAL A 52 2.40 4.72 5.81
C VAL A 52 1.88 3.86 6.97
N TYR A 53 1.23 2.74 6.67
CA TYR A 53 0.71 1.83 7.69
C TYR A 53 0.48 0.43 7.12
N ALA A 54 0.66 -0.62 7.93
CA ALA A 54 0.33 -2.00 7.59
C ALA A 54 -0.67 -2.57 8.60
N TYR A 55 -1.77 -3.15 8.11
CA TYR A 55 -2.82 -3.78 8.90
C TYR A 55 -2.66 -5.30 8.90
N ASP A 56 -2.81 -5.91 10.09
CA ASP A 56 -2.63 -7.35 10.34
C ASP A 56 -3.94 -8.04 10.82
N ILE A 57 -4.98 -7.27 11.16
CA ILE A 57 -6.04 -7.75 12.08
C ILE A 57 -7.14 -8.60 11.41
N VAL A 58 -7.89 -8.06 10.43
CA VAL A 58 -9.03 -8.74 9.74
C VAL A 58 -8.95 -8.62 8.22
N ILE A 59 -8.25 -7.60 7.75
CA ILE A 59 -7.96 -7.32 6.35
C ILE A 59 -6.46 -7.11 6.31
N SER A 60 -5.75 -7.98 5.61
CA SER A 60 -4.32 -7.83 5.40
C SER A 60 -4.11 -6.81 4.28
N GLY A 61 -3.33 -5.77 4.56
CA GLY A 61 -3.15 -4.68 3.61
C GLY A 61 -2.26 -3.58 4.15
N PHE A 62 -1.90 -2.64 3.29
CA PHE A 62 -1.10 -1.48 3.66
C PHE A 62 -1.59 -0.21 2.99
N ASN A 63 -1.30 0.91 3.61
CA ASN A 63 -1.51 2.23 3.05
C ASN A 63 -0.17 2.78 2.55
N ALA A 64 -0.12 3.21 1.29
CA ALA A 64 1.07 3.79 0.68
C ALA A 64 0.73 4.98 -0.20
N VAL A 65 1.68 5.92 -0.28
CA VAL A 65 1.60 7.03 -1.24
C VAL A 65 2.18 6.56 -2.58
N LEU A 66 1.31 6.43 -3.58
CA LEU A 66 1.65 5.84 -4.87
C LEU A 66 1.36 6.81 -6.03
N THR A 67 2.09 6.66 -7.14
CA THR A 67 1.75 7.27 -8.43
C THR A 67 0.97 6.26 -9.27
N GLN A 68 0.41 6.71 -10.40
CA GLN A 68 -0.31 5.82 -11.31
C GLN A 68 0.53 4.65 -11.83
N ASP A 69 1.83 4.86 -12.08
CA ASP A 69 2.72 3.77 -12.52
C ASP A 69 2.97 2.77 -11.39
N HIS A 70 3.09 3.25 -10.14
CA HIS A 70 3.21 2.36 -8.98
C HIS A 70 1.95 1.54 -8.74
N LEU A 71 0.77 2.09 -9.02
CA LEU A 71 -0.50 1.36 -8.94
C LEU A 71 -0.52 0.16 -9.88
N GLU A 72 -0.12 0.34 -11.14
CA GLU A 72 -0.04 -0.75 -12.12
C GLU A 72 0.93 -1.84 -11.66
N LEU A 73 2.04 -1.47 -11.02
CA LEU A 73 2.98 -2.43 -10.45
C LEU A 73 2.37 -3.21 -9.28
N VAL A 74 1.62 -2.55 -8.38
CA VAL A 74 0.94 -3.21 -7.26
C VAL A 74 -0.04 -4.27 -7.75
N THR A 75 -0.76 -4.02 -8.86
CA THR A 75 -1.71 -5.00 -9.42
C THR A 75 -1.04 -6.28 -9.93
N ASN A 76 0.27 -6.24 -10.24
CA ASN A 76 1.03 -7.39 -10.70
C ASN A 76 1.69 -8.18 -9.56
N VAL A 77 1.58 -7.72 -8.31
CA VAL A 77 2.18 -8.41 -7.15
C VAL A 77 1.32 -9.62 -6.78
N PRO A 78 1.91 -10.82 -6.60
CA PRO A 78 1.18 -11.98 -6.13
C PRO A 78 0.60 -11.73 -4.73
N GLY A 79 -0.71 -11.96 -4.59
CA GLY A 79 -1.44 -11.63 -3.37
C GLY A 79 -2.17 -10.31 -3.41
N PHE A 80 -2.10 -9.54 -4.49
CA PHE A 80 -2.95 -8.36 -4.65
C PHE A 80 -4.43 -8.75 -4.69
N VAL A 81 -5.24 -8.11 -3.82
CA VAL A 81 -6.70 -8.29 -3.79
C VAL A 81 -7.38 -7.08 -4.40
N ALA A 82 -7.04 -5.89 -3.91
CA ALA A 82 -7.62 -4.64 -4.40
C ALA A 82 -6.80 -3.41 -3.96
N ALA A 83 -6.97 -2.30 -4.66
CA ALA A 83 -6.42 -1.00 -4.27
C ALA A 83 -7.51 0.07 -4.42
N TYR A 84 -7.61 0.94 -3.43
CA TYR A 84 -8.59 2.03 -3.40
C TYR A 84 -7.92 3.31 -2.92
N LEU A 85 -8.37 4.46 -3.44
CA LEU A 85 -7.92 5.74 -2.93
C LEU A 85 -8.31 5.85 -1.45
N ASP A 86 -7.37 6.24 -0.60
CA ASP A 86 -7.64 6.61 0.79
C ASP A 86 -8.32 7.99 0.79
N VAL A 87 -9.60 7.98 0.45
CA VAL A 87 -10.48 9.11 0.68
C VAL A 87 -10.83 9.02 2.16
N ALA A 88 -10.53 10.05 2.94
CA ALA A 88 -10.98 10.13 4.32
C ALA A 88 -12.49 9.85 4.34
N ALA A 89 -12.87 8.65 4.80
CA ALA A 89 -14.26 8.33 4.97
C ALA A 89 -14.81 9.37 5.94
N VAL A 90 -15.79 10.17 5.48
CA VAL A 90 -16.54 11.04 6.38
C VAL A 90 -17.24 10.09 7.35
N ILE A 91 -16.65 9.92 8.54
CA ILE A 91 -17.23 9.07 9.57
C ILE A 91 -18.44 9.83 10.10
N ASP A 92 -19.61 9.54 9.54
CA ASP A 92 -20.88 9.94 10.12
C ASP A 92 -21.14 9.02 11.33
N THR A 93 -20.51 9.33 12.46
CA THR A 93 -20.77 8.60 13.70
C THR A 93 -22.17 8.98 14.17
N THR A 94 -23.11 8.04 14.10
CA THR A 94 -24.41 8.20 14.77
C THR A 94 -24.17 8.22 16.27
N TYR A 95 -24.00 9.42 16.82
CA TYR A 95 -23.90 9.69 18.24
C TYR A 95 -25.29 9.44 18.87
N THR A 96 -25.61 8.19 19.19
CA THR A 96 -26.77 7.90 20.05
C THR A 96 -26.29 7.91 21.48
N TYR A 97 -26.58 9.02 22.17
CA TYR A 97 -26.44 9.16 23.61
C TYR A 97 -27.69 8.52 24.25
N THR A 98 -27.51 7.55 25.14
CA THR A 98 -28.56 7.08 26.06
C THR A 98 -28.21 7.49 27.48
#